data_AF-A0A329XGH8-F1
#
_entry.id   AF-A0A329XGH8-F1
#
_cell.length_a   1.000
_cell.length_b   1.000
_cell.length_c   1.000
_cell.angle_alpha   90.00
_cell.angle_beta   90.00
_cell.angle_gamma   90.00
#
_symmetry.space_group_name_H-M   'P 1'
#
loop_
_entity.id
_entity.type
_entity.pdbx_description
1 polymer ?
#
loop_
_entity_poly.entity_id
_entity_poly.type
_entity_poly.pdbx_seq_one_letter_code
_entity_poly.pdbx_strand_id
1 'polypeptide(L)'
;MPFYHRTRRPLRQTLQPRSAAGAPETVDVSRVGYAVVDLETTGLSPATDSIIEIGLVLAGPDGAVERTWSTLVNPGTGVDVGPTYIHGLVAEDLVGAPALADVADLLVRDLAGRAVVAHNARFDVGFLTQALGGLDRLERGARVPRVCTMEMARHFMATPSRRLVTCCETAGVEIGRHHTALDDALASAGLLRHYMAVGRERGEEPVAWSRSLTEAVAFNGWRWSETAARAQESRLVPRRGDGVLR
;
A
#
# COMPACT_ATOMS: atom_id res chain seq x y z
N MET A 1 -36.58 -7.27 65.29
CA MET A 1 -36.50 -6.51 64.02
C MET A 1 -35.78 -5.20 64.25
N PRO A 2 -34.63 -4.96 63.59
CA PRO A 2 -34.21 -3.60 63.32
C PRO A 2 -33.85 -3.38 61.84
N PHE A 3 -34.16 -2.16 61.40
CA PHE A 3 -34.03 -1.63 60.05
C PHE A 3 -32.56 -1.42 59.64
N TYR A 4 -32.25 -1.73 58.38
CA TYR A 4 -30.97 -1.38 57.73
C TYR A 4 -30.96 0.10 57.32
N HIS A 5 -29.97 0.87 57.81
CA HIS A 5 -29.60 2.15 57.20
C HIS A 5 -28.60 1.91 56.06
N ARG A 6 -29.05 2.13 54.83
CA ARG A 6 -28.23 2.12 53.61
C ARG A 6 -27.48 3.45 53.50
N THR A 7 -26.15 3.40 53.46
CA THR A 7 -25.29 4.54 53.17
C THR A 7 -25.47 4.99 51.71
N ARG A 8 -25.59 6.31 51.51
CA ARG A 8 -25.82 6.93 50.20
C ARG A 8 -24.59 6.81 49.30
N ARG A 9 -24.78 6.21 48.12
CA ARG A 9 -23.83 6.23 46.99
C ARG A 9 -23.59 7.68 46.53
N PRO A 10 -22.36 8.11 46.21
CA PRO A 10 -22.13 9.41 45.61
C PRO A 10 -22.80 9.46 44.23
N LEU A 11 -23.34 10.65 43.91
CA LEU A 11 -24.05 10.96 42.68
C LEU A 11 -23.17 10.68 41.46
N ARG A 12 -23.72 9.92 40.51
CA ARG A 12 -23.14 9.71 39.17
C ARG A 12 -22.88 11.09 38.56
N GLN A 13 -21.62 11.44 38.30
CA GLN A 13 -21.31 12.59 37.45
C GLN A 13 -21.99 12.36 36.09
N THR A 14 -22.86 13.29 35.73
CA THR A 14 -23.53 13.33 34.44
C THR A 14 -22.45 13.55 33.39
N LEU A 15 -22.07 12.50 32.69
CA LEU A 15 -21.26 12.61 31.47
C LEU A 15 -22.07 13.45 30.48
N GLN A 16 -21.57 14.65 30.15
CA GLN A 16 -22.14 15.44 29.08
C GLN A 16 -22.08 14.62 27.78
N PRO A 17 -23.12 14.64 26.93
CA PRO A 17 -23.02 14.06 25.61
C PRO A 17 -21.88 14.78 24.87
N ARG A 18 -20.93 14.00 24.32
CA ARG A 18 -19.99 14.55 23.32
C ARG A 18 -20.84 15.22 22.25
N SER A 19 -20.52 16.48 21.95
CA SER A 19 -21.04 17.17 20.78
C SER A 19 -21.06 16.20 19.61
N ALA A 20 -22.24 16.00 19.00
CA ALA A 20 -22.35 15.22 17.79
C ALA A 20 -21.32 15.79 16.81
N ALA A 21 -20.31 14.97 16.47
CA ALA A 21 -19.41 15.30 15.39
C ALA A 21 -20.30 15.70 14.21
N GLY A 22 -20.05 16.91 13.68
CA GLY A 22 -20.74 17.39 12.50
C GLY A 22 -20.73 16.30 11.42
N ALA A 23 -21.76 16.29 10.58
CA ALA A 23 -21.76 15.49 9.37
C ALA A 23 -20.37 15.53 8.71
N PRO A 24 -19.82 14.40 8.23
CA PRO A 24 -18.49 14.40 7.66
C PRO A 24 -18.43 15.50 6.61
N GLU A 25 -17.53 16.46 6.82
CA GLU A 25 -17.14 17.43 5.81
C GLU A 25 -16.93 16.62 4.52
N THR A 26 -17.58 17.02 3.43
CA THR A 26 -17.46 16.33 2.16
C THR A 26 -15.99 16.28 1.80
N VAL A 27 -15.38 15.10 1.92
CA VAL A 27 -13.96 14.89 1.65
C VAL A 27 -13.71 15.24 0.19
N ASP A 28 -12.87 16.24 -0.05
CA ASP A 28 -12.43 16.61 -1.39
C ASP A 28 -11.47 15.55 -1.93
N VAL A 29 -12.03 14.48 -2.50
CA VAL A 29 -11.26 13.38 -3.08
C VAL A 29 -10.42 13.80 -4.29
N SER A 30 -10.67 14.98 -4.86
CA SER A 30 -9.88 15.51 -5.99
C SER A 30 -8.44 15.87 -5.63
N ARG A 31 -8.13 15.91 -4.33
CA ARG A 31 -6.78 16.18 -3.80
C ARG A 31 -6.04 14.93 -3.34
N VAL A 32 -6.66 13.76 -3.46
CA VAL A 32 -6.12 12.51 -2.93
C VAL A 32 -5.19 11.88 -3.95
N GLY A 33 -3.93 11.73 -3.58
CA GLY A 33 -2.94 11.03 -4.38
C GLY A 33 -3.00 9.52 -4.19
N TYR A 34 -2.11 8.84 -4.91
CA TYR A 34 -1.98 7.39 -4.92
C TYR A 34 -0.60 6.99 -4.42
N ALA A 35 -0.55 5.84 -3.75
CA ALA A 35 0.68 5.15 -3.43
C ALA A 35 0.63 3.79 -4.14
N VAL A 36 1.26 3.69 -5.30
CA VAL A 36 1.30 2.47 -6.10
C VAL A 36 2.44 1.60 -5.59
N VAL A 37 2.11 0.39 -5.17
CA VAL A 37 3.02 -0.56 -4.56
C VAL A 37 3.07 -1.81 -5.43
N ASP A 38 4.25 -2.40 -5.48
CA ASP A 38 4.46 -3.79 -5.87
C ASP A 38 5.49 -4.39 -4.91
N LEU A 39 5.34 -5.68 -4.59
CA LEU A 39 6.18 -6.40 -3.63
C LEU A 39 6.71 -7.70 -4.22
N GLU A 40 8.00 -7.95 -4.01
CA GLU A 40 8.56 -9.30 -4.14
C GLU A 40 8.61 -9.97 -2.77
N THR A 41 8.30 -11.25 -2.72
CA THR A 41 8.12 -12.01 -1.48
C THR A 41 8.75 -13.39 -1.58
N THR A 42 9.05 -13.99 -0.43
CA THR A 42 9.60 -15.36 -0.34
C THR A 42 8.59 -16.47 -0.68
N GLY A 43 7.32 -16.10 -0.91
CA GLY A 43 6.22 -17.02 -1.12
C GLY A 43 4.88 -16.30 -1.23
N LEU A 44 3.77 -17.03 -1.14
CA LEU A 44 2.42 -16.50 -1.45
C LEU A 44 1.55 -16.21 -0.21
N SER A 45 2.04 -16.55 0.98
CA SER A 45 1.27 -16.48 2.23
C SER A 45 1.84 -15.39 3.14
N PRO A 46 1.14 -14.25 3.30
CA PRO A 46 1.56 -13.20 4.23
C PRO A 46 1.83 -13.71 5.65
N ALA A 47 1.11 -14.75 6.09
CA ALA A 47 1.23 -15.28 7.45
C ALA A 47 2.57 -15.99 7.73
N THR A 48 3.26 -16.45 6.69
CA THR A 48 4.45 -17.31 6.81
C THR A 48 5.64 -16.83 5.98
N ASP A 49 5.38 -16.05 4.93
CA ASP A 49 6.37 -15.55 3.99
C ASP A 49 6.71 -14.09 4.27
N SER A 50 7.87 -13.65 3.79
CA SER A 50 8.41 -12.31 4.03
C SER A 50 8.47 -11.47 2.76
N ILE A 51 8.39 -10.15 2.92
CA ILE A 51 8.68 -9.17 1.86
C ILE A 51 10.21 -9.10 1.70
N ILE A 52 10.70 -9.15 0.46
CA ILE A 52 12.13 -9.07 0.12
C ILE A 52 12.47 -7.93 -0.85
N GLU A 53 11.47 -7.33 -1.49
CA GLU A 53 11.62 -6.06 -2.20
C GLU A 53 10.33 -5.25 -2.12
N ILE A 54 10.46 -3.92 -2.06
CA ILE A 54 9.37 -2.97 -2.12
C ILE A 54 9.64 -2.00 -3.28
N GLY A 55 8.69 -1.88 -4.20
CA GLY A 55 8.60 -0.80 -5.16
C GLY A 55 7.50 0.17 -4.76
N LEU A 56 7.79 1.46 -4.69
CA LEU A 56 6.80 2.50 -4.40
C LEU A 56 6.83 3.64 -5.42
N VAL A 57 5.66 3.99 -5.93
CA VAL A 57 5.41 5.16 -6.76
C VAL A 57 4.36 6.03 -6.08
N LEU A 58 4.75 7.22 -5.66
CA LEU A 58 3.83 8.26 -5.20
C LEU A 58 3.36 9.06 -6.41
N ALA A 59 2.05 9.13 -6.58
CA ALA A 59 1.43 9.87 -7.68
C ALA A 59 0.38 10.87 -7.16
N GLY A 60 0.28 12.00 -7.83
CA GLY A 60 -0.71 13.03 -7.55
C GLY A 60 -2.14 12.60 -7.91
N PRO A 61 -3.15 13.44 -7.66
CA PRO A 61 -4.55 13.10 -7.92
C PRO A 61 -4.88 12.85 -9.41
N ASP A 62 -4.10 13.44 -10.31
CA ASP A 62 -4.17 13.23 -11.77
C ASP A 62 -3.40 11.98 -12.23
N GLY A 63 -2.77 11.26 -11.28
CA GLY A 63 -1.93 10.11 -11.51
C GLY A 63 -0.51 10.45 -11.97
N ALA A 64 -0.10 11.72 -12.03
CA ALA A 64 1.27 12.09 -12.36
C ALA A 64 2.24 11.63 -11.26
N VAL A 65 3.38 11.05 -11.66
CA VAL A 65 4.39 10.57 -10.71
C VAL A 65 5.08 11.75 -10.02
N GLU A 66 5.06 11.75 -8.69
CA GLU A 66 5.67 12.78 -7.83
C GLU A 66 7.02 12.33 -7.28
N ARG A 67 7.10 11.06 -6.86
CA ARG A 67 8.31 10.46 -6.27
C ARG A 67 8.27 8.96 -6.43
N THR A 68 9.44 8.37 -6.61
CA THR A 68 9.62 6.91 -6.61
C THR A 68 10.73 6.53 -5.66
N TRP A 69 10.64 5.33 -5.12
CA TRP A 69 11.77 4.66 -4.48
C TRP A 69 11.54 3.16 -4.43
N SER A 70 12.63 2.42 -4.29
CA SER A 70 12.59 0.99 -3.99
C SER A 70 13.65 0.61 -2.98
N THR A 71 13.44 -0.52 -2.31
CA THR A 71 14.44 -1.12 -1.46
C THR A 71 14.29 -2.63 -1.44
N LEU A 72 15.41 -3.33 -1.46
CA LEU A 72 15.50 -4.69 -0.98
C LEU A 72 15.22 -4.71 0.51
N VAL A 73 14.73 -5.84 0.99
CA VAL A 73 14.40 -6.08 2.40
C VAL A 73 15.04 -7.39 2.81
N ASN A 74 15.81 -7.37 3.89
CA ASN A 74 16.39 -8.58 4.47
C ASN A 74 15.33 -9.31 5.31
N PRO A 75 14.93 -10.54 4.93
CA PRO A 75 13.91 -11.31 5.65
C PRO A 75 14.44 -11.95 6.94
N GLY A 76 15.75 -11.86 7.20
CA GLY A 76 16.43 -12.45 8.34
C GLY A 76 17.21 -13.72 7.99
N THR A 77 18.11 -14.11 8.89
CA THR A 77 19.00 -15.26 8.70
C THR A 77 18.24 -16.57 8.56
N GLY A 78 18.56 -17.34 7.51
CA GLY A 78 18.01 -18.69 7.30
C GLY A 78 16.63 -18.71 6.66
N VAL A 79 16.08 -17.56 6.27
CA VAL A 79 14.86 -17.49 5.47
C VAL A 79 15.21 -17.74 4.00
N ASP A 80 14.50 -18.69 3.39
CA ASP A 80 14.59 -18.95 1.95
C ASP A 80 14.06 -17.73 1.17
N VAL A 81 14.78 -17.27 0.16
CA VAL A 81 14.34 -16.16 -0.72
C VAL A 81 13.15 -16.55 -1.58
N GLY A 82 12.79 -17.83 -1.62
CA GLY A 82 11.63 -18.31 -2.35
C GLY A 82 11.94 -18.53 -3.83
N PRO A 83 10.91 -18.49 -4.68
CA PRO A 83 11.04 -18.86 -6.08
C PRO A 83 11.80 -17.78 -6.90
N THR A 84 13.13 -17.81 -6.88
CA THR A 84 14.01 -16.90 -7.64
C THR A 84 13.64 -16.79 -9.12
N TYR A 85 13.09 -17.83 -9.75
CA TYR A 85 12.65 -17.78 -11.15
C TYR A 85 11.44 -16.85 -11.40
N ILE A 86 10.77 -16.38 -10.35
CA ILE A 86 9.66 -15.43 -10.43
C ILE A 86 10.18 -13.99 -10.30
N HIS A 87 10.97 -13.72 -9.26
CA HIS A 87 11.36 -12.36 -8.86
C HIS A 87 12.82 -12.01 -9.12
N GLY A 88 13.65 -12.97 -9.54
CA GLY A 88 15.06 -12.79 -9.92
C GLY A 88 16.05 -12.59 -8.77
N LEU A 89 15.59 -12.61 -7.51
CA LEU A 89 16.43 -12.39 -6.33
C LEU A 89 17.01 -13.70 -5.77
N VAL A 90 18.30 -13.66 -5.44
CA VAL A 90 19.01 -14.67 -4.65
C VAL A 90 19.36 -14.13 -3.26
N ALA A 91 19.73 -15.01 -2.32
CA ALA A 91 20.05 -14.61 -0.94
C ALA A 91 21.19 -13.60 -0.87
N GLU A 92 22.16 -13.70 -1.78
CA GLU A 92 23.30 -12.80 -1.89
C GLU A 92 22.89 -11.35 -2.21
N ASP A 93 21.81 -11.15 -2.96
CA ASP A 93 21.31 -9.81 -3.32
C ASP A 93 20.81 -9.07 -2.08
N LEU A 94 20.29 -9.80 -1.08
CA LEU A 94 19.71 -9.24 0.14
C LEU A 94 20.74 -8.95 1.23
N VAL A 95 22.02 -9.28 1.00
CA VAL A 95 23.09 -9.02 1.96
C VAL A 95 23.30 -7.52 2.12
N GLY A 96 23.14 -7.05 3.35
CA GLY A 96 23.25 -5.62 3.68
C GLY A 96 21.99 -4.80 3.38
N ALA A 97 20.92 -5.42 2.86
CA ALA A 97 19.62 -4.79 2.78
C ALA A 97 19.06 -4.50 4.20
N PRO A 98 18.28 -3.42 4.37
CA PRO A 98 17.62 -3.12 5.63
C PRO A 98 16.60 -4.21 6.02
N ALA A 99 16.34 -4.40 7.32
CA ALA A 99 15.14 -5.13 7.72
C ALA A 99 13.90 -4.26 7.45
N LEU A 100 12.71 -4.87 7.37
CA LEU A 100 11.48 -4.09 7.15
C LEU A 100 11.28 -3.00 8.22
N ALA A 101 11.60 -3.29 9.49
CA ALA A 101 11.52 -2.34 10.59
C ALA A 101 12.39 -1.08 10.38
N ASP A 102 13.46 -1.20 9.60
CA ASP A 102 14.38 -0.10 9.30
C ASP A 102 13.86 0.82 8.19
N VAL A 103 12.73 0.51 7.55
CA VAL A 103 12.09 1.34 6.51
C VAL A 103 10.58 1.52 6.71
N ALA A 104 10.00 0.90 7.74
CA ALA A 104 8.55 0.85 7.94
C ALA A 104 7.92 2.23 8.21
N ASP A 105 8.59 3.11 8.96
CA ASP A 105 8.07 4.44 9.26
C ASP A 105 8.04 5.33 8.00
N LEU A 106 9.06 5.21 7.14
CA LEU A 106 9.10 5.84 5.82
C LEU A 106 7.97 5.33 4.92
N LEU A 107 7.83 4.01 4.81
CA LEU A 107 6.78 3.40 4.00
C LEU A 107 5.40 3.87 4.46
N VAL A 108 5.11 3.81 5.75
CA VAL A 108 3.80 4.21 6.30
C VAL A 108 3.53 5.69 6.10
N ARG A 109 4.53 6.57 6.31
CA ARG A 109 4.42 8.00 5.99
C ARG A 109 3.98 8.22 4.54
N ASP A 110 4.60 7.49 3.62
CA ASP A 110 4.37 7.63 2.18
C ASP A 110 3.03 6.98 1.74
N LEU A 111 2.50 5.99 2.46
CA LEU A 111 1.16 5.41 2.25
C LEU A 111 0.03 6.26 2.85
N ALA A 112 0.32 7.03 3.90
CA ALA A 112 -0.70 7.76 4.66
C ALA A 112 -1.42 8.83 3.82
N GLY A 113 -2.75 8.87 3.92
CA GLY A 113 -3.59 9.82 3.19
C GLY A 113 -3.70 9.56 1.68
N ARG A 114 -3.19 8.43 1.18
CA ARG A 114 -3.23 8.03 -0.23
C ARG A 114 -3.99 6.72 -0.39
N ALA A 115 -4.60 6.53 -1.56
CA ALA A 115 -5.14 5.21 -1.91
C ALA A 115 -3.99 4.28 -2.30
N VAL A 116 -3.91 3.11 -1.66
CA VAL A 116 -2.90 2.10 -2.00
C VAL A 116 -3.32 1.41 -3.29
N VAL A 117 -2.47 1.46 -4.31
CA VAL A 117 -2.76 0.88 -5.62
C VAL A 117 -1.78 -0.25 -5.89
N ALA A 118 -2.26 -1.35 -6.47
CA ALA A 118 -1.39 -2.44 -6.92
C ALA A 118 -2.09 -3.26 -8.03
N HIS A 119 -1.31 -3.98 -8.82
CA HIS A 119 -1.85 -4.93 -9.78
C HIS A 119 -1.97 -6.31 -9.13
N ASN A 120 -3.20 -6.71 -8.78
CA ASN A 120 -3.49 -7.78 -7.80
C ASN A 120 -3.38 -7.34 -6.34
N ALA A 121 -3.89 -6.14 -6.02
CA ALA A 121 -3.78 -5.50 -4.71
C ALA A 121 -4.19 -6.33 -3.48
N ARG A 122 -4.94 -7.43 -3.62
CA ARG A 122 -5.17 -8.36 -2.51
C ARG A 122 -3.86 -8.95 -1.97
N PHE A 123 -2.91 -9.23 -2.86
CA PHE A 123 -1.61 -9.81 -2.54
C PHE A 123 -0.76 -8.81 -1.76
N ASP A 124 -0.44 -7.66 -2.37
CA ASP A 124 0.44 -6.64 -1.80
C ASP A 124 -0.09 -6.09 -0.49
N VAL A 125 -1.37 -5.72 -0.47
CA VAL A 125 -2.03 -5.21 0.74
C VAL A 125 -2.09 -6.28 1.83
N GLY A 126 -2.20 -7.57 1.46
CA GLY A 126 -2.14 -8.66 2.43
C GLY A 126 -0.79 -8.74 3.13
N PHE A 127 0.31 -8.69 2.37
CA PHE A 127 1.67 -8.66 2.90
C PHE A 127 1.93 -7.40 3.73
N LEU A 128 1.60 -6.21 3.22
CA LEU A 128 1.71 -4.95 3.97
C LEU A 128 0.93 -5.00 5.28
N THR A 129 -0.30 -5.51 5.25
CA THR A 129 -1.16 -5.57 6.44
C THR A 129 -0.54 -6.44 7.53
N GLN A 130 -0.06 -7.63 7.17
CA GLN A 130 0.56 -8.54 8.11
C GLN A 130 1.89 -8.00 8.64
N ALA A 131 2.75 -7.51 7.75
CA ALA A 131 4.10 -7.09 8.10
C ALA A 131 4.11 -5.79 8.92
N LEU A 132 3.33 -4.77 8.50
CA LEU A 132 3.21 -3.51 9.24
C LEU A 132 2.38 -3.67 10.52
N GLY A 133 1.42 -4.59 10.56
CA GLY A 133 0.70 -4.96 11.78
C GLY A 133 1.62 -5.61 12.82
N GLY A 134 2.55 -6.46 12.39
CA GLY A 134 3.58 -7.05 13.25
C GLY A 134 4.56 -6.05 13.85
N LEU A 135 4.72 -4.88 13.21
CA LEU A 135 5.58 -3.78 13.65
C LEU A 135 4.85 -2.66 14.41
N ASP A 136 3.56 -2.84 14.71
CA ASP A 136 2.70 -1.81 15.31
C ASP A 136 2.69 -0.50 14.51
N ARG A 137 2.73 -0.63 13.17
CA ARG A 137 2.62 0.48 12.21
C ARG A 137 1.27 0.55 11.52
N LEU A 138 0.46 -0.48 11.70
CA LEU A 138 -0.93 -0.57 11.27
C LEU A 138 -1.80 -1.05 12.43
N GLU A 139 -2.88 -0.31 12.69
CA GLU A 139 -3.85 -0.65 13.73
C GLU A 139 -4.46 -2.05 13.50
N ARG A 140 -4.57 -2.81 14.59
CA ARG A 140 -5.08 -4.19 14.54
C ARG A 140 -6.49 -4.24 13.96
N GLY A 141 -6.68 -5.01 12.89
CA GLY A 141 -7.97 -5.17 12.22
C GLY A 141 -8.33 -4.04 11.25
N ALA A 142 -7.44 -3.05 11.07
CA ALA A 142 -7.62 -2.01 10.07
C ALA A 142 -7.68 -2.60 8.66
N ARG A 143 -8.55 -2.02 7.82
CA ARG A 143 -8.69 -2.38 6.40
C ARG A 143 -8.08 -1.29 5.56
N VAL A 144 -6.89 -1.55 5.01
CA VAL A 144 -6.19 -0.60 4.15
C VAL A 144 -7.02 -0.34 2.88
N PRO A 145 -7.40 0.93 2.61
CA PRO A 145 -8.11 1.31 1.39
C PRO A 145 -7.23 1.04 0.18
N ARG A 146 -7.81 0.38 -0.82
CA ARG A 146 -7.03 -0.07 -1.98
C ARG A 146 -7.75 0.09 -3.31
N VAL A 147 -6.96 0.13 -4.37
CA VAL A 147 -7.39 0.13 -5.77
C VAL A 147 -6.61 -0.97 -6.50
N CYS A 148 -7.32 -1.85 -7.20
CA CYS A 148 -6.72 -2.98 -7.89
C CYS A 148 -6.79 -2.78 -9.42
N THR A 149 -5.66 -2.47 -10.06
CA THR A 149 -5.62 -2.22 -11.52
C THR A 149 -5.97 -3.47 -12.33
N MET A 150 -5.71 -4.66 -11.78
CA MET A 150 -6.11 -5.95 -12.35
C MET A 150 -7.64 -6.14 -12.37
N GLU A 151 -8.34 -5.75 -11.30
CA GLU A 151 -9.80 -5.88 -11.22
C GLU A 151 -10.50 -4.91 -12.17
N MET A 152 -9.91 -3.72 -12.37
CA MET A 152 -10.45 -2.67 -13.23
C MET A 152 -10.16 -2.87 -14.72
N ALA A 153 -9.20 -3.72 -15.08
CA ALA A 153 -8.69 -3.83 -16.45
C ALA A 153 -9.79 -3.97 -17.51
N ARG A 154 -10.75 -4.87 -17.31
CA ARG A 154 -11.83 -5.13 -18.29
C ARG A 154 -12.90 -4.04 -18.35
N HIS A 155 -12.98 -3.19 -17.33
CA HIS A 155 -13.87 -2.05 -17.36
C HIS A 155 -13.34 -0.98 -18.31
N PHE A 156 -12.03 -0.72 -18.27
CA PHE A 156 -11.41 0.38 -19.04
C PHE A 156 -10.85 -0.05 -20.39
N MET A 157 -10.59 -1.34 -20.63
CA MET A 157 -10.06 -1.80 -21.91
C MET A 157 -10.48 -3.23 -22.26
N ALA A 158 -10.51 -3.53 -23.56
CA ALA A 158 -10.65 -4.89 -24.06
C ALA A 158 -9.28 -5.57 -24.04
N THR A 159 -9.06 -6.46 -23.07
CA THR A 159 -7.78 -7.16 -22.90
C THR A 159 -7.98 -8.69 -22.89
N PRO A 160 -7.09 -9.48 -23.54
CA PRO A 160 -7.21 -10.93 -23.57
C PRO A 160 -6.90 -11.58 -22.21
N SER A 161 -6.12 -10.90 -21.36
CA SER A 161 -5.76 -11.39 -20.02
C SER A 161 -5.71 -10.24 -19.01
N ARG A 162 -5.77 -10.56 -17.72
CA ARG A 162 -5.60 -9.56 -16.65
C ARG A 162 -4.19 -9.61 -16.04
N ARG A 163 -3.20 -10.16 -16.76
CA ARG A 163 -1.79 -10.09 -16.33
C ARG A 163 -1.27 -8.69 -16.57
N LEU A 164 -0.35 -8.23 -15.71
CA LEU A 164 0.21 -6.87 -15.79
C LEU A 164 0.78 -6.60 -17.19
N VAL A 165 1.66 -7.47 -17.68
CA VAL A 165 2.29 -7.35 -19.01
C VAL A 165 1.26 -7.19 -20.12
N THR A 166 0.27 -8.08 -20.20
CA THR A 166 -0.79 -8.02 -21.23
C THR A 166 -1.61 -6.73 -21.11
N CYS A 167 -1.92 -6.30 -19.89
CA CYS A 167 -2.65 -5.06 -19.65
C CYS A 167 -1.85 -3.85 -20.15
N CYS A 168 -0.56 -3.79 -19.83
CA CYS A 168 0.32 -2.70 -20.23
C CYS A 168 0.52 -2.66 -21.75
N GLU A 169 0.76 -3.80 -22.40
CA GLU A 169 0.82 -3.92 -23.87
C GLU A 169 -0.47 -3.41 -24.53
N THR A 170 -1.63 -3.82 -24.00
CA THR A 170 -2.95 -3.40 -24.51
C THR A 170 -3.16 -1.89 -24.35
N ALA A 171 -2.71 -1.32 -23.23
CA ALA A 171 -2.87 0.10 -22.90
C ALA A 171 -1.80 1.01 -23.53
N GLY A 172 -0.78 0.45 -24.19
CA GLY A 172 0.39 1.19 -24.68
C GLY A 172 1.25 1.76 -23.55
N VAL A 173 1.24 1.13 -22.37
CA VAL A 173 2.06 1.51 -21.21
C VAL A 173 3.41 0.80 -21.32
N GLU A 174 4.49 1.58 -21.30
CA GLU A 174 5.84 1.03 -21.27
C GLU A 174 6.06 0.24 -19.97
N ILE A 175 6.63 -0.95 -20.12
CA ILE A 175 7.08 -1.77 -19.00
C ILE A 175 8.60 -1.61 -18.96
N GLY A 176 9.14 -1.30 -17.78
CA GLY A 176 10.57 -1.13 -17.56
C GLY A 176 11.35 -2.45 -17.66
N ARG A 177 12.39 -2.60 -16.86
CA ARG A 177 13.08 -3.90 -16.76
C ARG A 177 12.14 -4.83 -15.99
N HIS A 178 11.45 -5.69 -16.74
CA HIS A 178 10.57 -6.72 -16.18
C HIS A 178 11.22 -7.40 -14.95
N HIS A 179 10.44 -7.61 -13.88
CA HIS A 179 10.81 -8.33 -12.65
C HIS A 179 11.57 -7.54 -11.58
N THR A 180 11.49 -6.21 -11.57
CA THR A 180 11.75 -5.43 -10.35
C THR A 180 10.46 -4.86 -9.82
N ALA A 181 10.30 -4.85 -8.49
CA ALA A 181 9.10 -4.30 -7.87
C ALA A 181 8.84 -2.85 -8.28
N LEU A 182 9.89 -2.04 -8.49
CA LEU A 182 9.70 -0.65 -8.89
C LEU A 182 9.14 -0.52 -10.31
N ASP A 183 9.64 -1.33 -11.24
CA ASP A 183 9.18 -1.30 -12.63
C ASP A 183 7.73 -1.79 -12.75
N ASP A 184 7.33 -2.79 -11.96
CA ASP A 184 5.95 -3.28 -11.91
C ASP A 184 5.00 -2.29 -11.21
N ALA A 185 5.47 -1.57 -10.19
CA ALA A 185 4.74 -0.44 -9.59
C ALA A 185 4.57 0.73 -10.57
N LEU A 186 5.61 1.06 -11.36
CA LEU A 186 5.54 2.08 -12.42
C LEU A 186 4.58 1.67 -13.54
N ALA A 187 4.63 0.41 -13.98
CA ALA A 187 3.71 -0.13 -14.97
C ALA A 187 2.25 -0.06 -14.46
N SER A 188 2.03 -0.41 -13.19
CA SER A 188 0.74 -0.28 -12.52
C SER A 188 0.26 1.17 -12.42
N ALA A 189 1.16 2.12 -12.17
CA ALA A 189 0.85 3.56 -12.20
C ALA A 189 0.48 4.04 -13.61
N GLY A 190 1.18 3.54 -14.64
CA GLY A 190 0.83 3.79 -16.04
C GLY A 190 -0.57 3.28 -16.39
N LEU A 191 -0.94 2.07 -15.96
CA LEU A 191 -2.30 1.54 -16.12
C LEU A 191 -3.34 2.39 -15.40
N LEU A 192 -3.07 2.82 -14.17
CA LEU A 192 -3.96 3.70 -13.43
C LEU A 192 -4.23 4.99 -14.22
N ARG A 193 -3.19 5.63 -14.76
CA ARG A 193 -3.32 6.84 -15.60
C ARG A 193 -4.11 6.58 -16.88
N HIS A 194 -3.88 5.44 -17.53
CA HIS A 194 -4.64 5.04 -18.71
C HIS A 194 -6.14 4.90 -18.37
N TYR A 195 -6.48 4.23 -17.28
CA TYR A 195 -7.88 4.08 -16.83
C TYR A 195 -8.52 5.41 -16.49
N MET A 196 -7.79 6.33 -15.86
CA MET A 196 -8.28 7.70 -15.63
C MET A 196 -8.59 8.43 -16.93
N ALA A 197 -7.71 8.31 -17.94
CA ALA A 197 -7.93 8.95 -19.24
C ALA A 197 -9.18 8.39 -19.93
N VAL A 198 -9.30 7.06 -20.01
CA VAL A 198 -10.48 6.40 -20.57
C VAL A 198 -11.75 6.77 -19.81
N GLY A 199 -11.70 6.80 -18.48
CA GLY A 199 -12.82 7.22 -17.64
C GLY A 199 -13.29 8.64 -17.97
N ARG A 200 -12.35 9.59 -18.11
CA ARG A 200 -12.66 10.97 -18.52
C ARG A 200 -13.28 11.04 -19.91
N GLU A 201 -12.73 10.31 -20.89
CA GLU A 201 -13.28 10.24 -22.25
C GLU A 201 -14.71 9.69 -22.28
N ARG A 202 -15.04 8.79 -21.35
CA ARG A 202 -16.39 8.22 -21.18
C ARG A 202 -17.31 9.06 -20.30
N GLY A 203 -16.83 10.14 -19.69
CA GLY A 203 -17.60 10.94 -18.71
C GLY A 203 -17.84 10.22 -17.38
N GLU A 204 -17.00 9.25 -17.02
CA GLU A 204 -17.05 8.52 -15.74
C GLU A 204 -16.36 9.33 -14.63
N GLU A 205 -16.97 10.46 -14.28
CA GLU A 205 -16.54 11.30 -13.16
C GLU A 205 -17.59 11.27 -12.02
N PRO A 206 -17.17 11.04 -10.76
CA PRO A 206 -15.79 10.78 -10.31
C PRO A 206 -15.30 9.39 -10.75
N VAL A 207 -13.97 9.18 -10.72
CA VAL A 207 -13.34 7.90 -11.09
C VAL A 207 -14.03 6.69 -10.41
N ALA A 208 -14.03 5.55 -11.09
CA ALA A 208 -14.74 4.34 -10.64
C ALA A 208 -14.32 3.84 -9.24
N TRP A 209 -13.13 4.22 -8.77
CA TRP A 209 -12.60 3.92 -7.43
C TRP A 209 -12.70 5.09 -6.44
N SER A 210 -13.57 6.07 -6.68
CA SER A 210 -13.78 7.24 -5.81
C SER A 210 -14.06 6.87 -4.36
N ARG A 211 -14.78 5.77 -4.11
CA ARG A 211 -14.99 5.23 -2.76
C ARG A 211 -13.66 4.91 -2.06
N SER A 212 -12.70 4.30 -2.75
CA SER A 212 -11.38 4.00 -2.19
C SER A 212 -10.61 5.28 -1.84
N LEU A 213 -10.80 6.37 -2.60
CA LEU A 213 -10.22 7.68 -2.28
C LEU A 213 -10.84 8.28 -1.02
N THR A 214 -12.16 8.20 -0.87
CA THR A 214 -12.85 8.65 0.34
C THR A 214 -12.38 7.86 1.56
N GLU A 215 -12.28 6.53 1.43
CA GLU A 215 -11.78 5.65 2.48
C GLU A 215 -10.32 5.97 2.83
N ALA A 216 -9.46 6.27 1.85
CA ALA A 216 -8.06 6.65 2.06
C ALA A 216 -7.89 7.92 2.90
N VAL A 217 -8.71 8.95 2.69
CA VAL A 217 -8.64 10.18 3.49
C VAL A 217 -9.13 9.96 4.92
N ALA A 218 -10.19 9.16 5.08
CA ALA A 218 -10.72 8.83 6.39
C ALA A 218 -9.81 7.83 7.16
N PHE A 219 -8.86 7.20 6.48
CA PHE A 219 -8.05 6.13 7.05
C PHE A 219 -6.98 6.67 7.99
N ASN A 220 -7.16 6.39 9.28
CA ASN A 220 -6.27 6.79 10.36
C ASN A 220 -5.61 5.58 11.06
N GLY A 221 -5.58 4.41 10.42
CA GLY A 221 -4.99 3.19 10.97
C GLY A 221 -3.46 3.15 10.96
N TRP A 222 -2.82 4.07 10.23
CA TRP A 222 -1.37 4.19 10.16
C TRP A 222 -0.77 4.77 11.45
N ARG A 223 0.42 4.28 11.83
CA ARG A 223 1.23 4.80 12.94
C ARG A 223 2.68 4.88 12.46
N TRP A 224 3.34 6.04 12.63
CA TRP A 224 4.75 6.19 12.34
C TRP A 224 5.39 7.29 13.18
N SER A 225 6.71 7.29 13.27
CA SER A 225 7.53 8.39 13.77
C SER A 225 8.07 9.21 12.60
N GLU A 226 7.73 10.50 12.55
CA GLU A 226 8.20 11.40 11.48
C GLU A 226 9.73 11.54 11.48
N THR A 227 10.35 11.57 12.67
CA THR A 227 11.82 11.60 12.81
C THR A 227 12.44 10.31 12.28
N ALA A 228 11.83 9.15 12.58
CA ALA A 228 12.32 7.88 12.07
C ALA A 228 12.17 7.82 10.54
N ALA A 229 11.00 8.14 10.00
CA ALA A 229 10.72 8.14 8.57
C ALA A 229 11.77 8.95 7.77
N ARG A 230 12.15 10.14 8.26
CA ARG A 230 13.21 10.96 7.65
C ARG A 230 14.58 10.29 7.68
N ALA A 231 14.96 9.68 8.80
CA ALA A 231 16.23 8.97 8.91
C ALA A 231 16.29 7.72 8.02
N GLN A 232 15.16 7.04 7.86
CA GLN A 232 15.05 5.80 7.09
C GLN A 232 15.19 6.00 5.58
N GLU A 233 15.03 7.21 5.04
CA GLU A 233 15.29 7.50 3.62
C GLU A 233 16.72 7.15 3.21
N SER A 234 17.68 7.35 4.11
CA SER A 234 19.10 7.01 3.89
C SER A 234 19.39 5.51 3.95
N ARG A 235 18.42 4.69 4.36
CA ARG A 235 18.56 3.24 4.52
C ARG A 235 18.04 2.44 3.33
N LEU A 236 17.43 3.11 2.36
CA LEU A 236 16.95 2.45 1.15
C LEU A 236 18.12 1.85 0.37
N VAL A 237 18.02 0.56 0.05
CA VAL A 237 19.00 -0.18 -0.74
C VAL A 237 18.29 -0.67 -2.00
N PRO A 238 18.30 0.10 -3.11
CA PRO A 238 17.66 -0.33 -4.34
C PRO A 238 18.38 -1.56 -4.91
N ARG A 239 17.62 -2.43 -5.57
CA ARG A 239 18.17 -3.58 -6.31
C ARG A 239 19.23 -3.09 -7.32
N ARG A 240 20.40 -3.74 -7.33
CA ARG A 240 21.50 -3.43 -8.24
C ARG A 240 21.58 -4.49 -9.33
N GLY A 241 21.47 -4.08 -10.59
CA GLY A 241 21.52 -5.00 -11.73
C GLY A 241 20.25 -5.84 -11.88
N ASP A 242 20.23 -6.73 -12.87
CA ASP A 242 19.02 -7.41 -13.32
C ASP A 242 18.65 -8.65 -12.48
N GLY A 243 19.24 -8.81 -11.28
CA GLY A 243 19.29 -10.11 -10.60
C GLY A 243 20.02 -11.14 -11.45
N VAL A 244 20.09 -12.39 -11.00
CA VAL A 244 20.65 -13.44 -11.86
C VAL A 244 19.61 -13.79 -12.92
N LEU A 245 19.66 -13.13 -14.08
CA LEU A 245 18.95 -13.57 -15.29
C LEU A 245 19.39 -15.02 -15.58
N ARG A 246 18.48 -15.97 -15.40
CA ARG A 246 18.63 -17.35 -15.90
C ARG A 246 17.35 -17.81 -16.58
#